data_AF-A0A1G1BVY5-F1
#
_entry.id   AF-A0A1G1BVY5-F1
#
_cell.length_a   1.000
_cell.length_b   1.000
_cell.length_c   1.000
_cell.angle_alpha   90.00
_cell.angle_beta   90.00
_cell.angle_gamma   90.00
#
_symmetry.space_group_name_H-M   'P 1'
#
loop_
_entity.id
_entity.type
_entity.pdbx_description
1 polymer ?
#
loop_
_entity_poly.entity_id
_entity_poly.type
_entity_poly.pdbx_seq_one_letter_code
_entity_poly.pdbx_strand_id
1 'polypeptide(L)'
;MDFNISCPECHGFLTVSDEFVGEVVQCPACDAEMPVPPPAKLAKVEFRTPVTPREFAVEELEELNQSAPELAEYLDGATNKNCWEFGVMARIVHDAVGPLRQLVGSAPATAPGGTMPRDAASVVVRMCQEFLAIQSEMGQLLAAGLPDALYSDDLSEMLDFRRRFGERMDRAIQWTTTLHAQPLPLQAPYPELATLLQEWPQHWCGALEHLGAQLQALHESGGMELRHFDPQIALTPVSLHQFLLLQAQLPGGKSLL
;
A
#
# COMPACT_ATOMS: atom_id res chain seq x y z
N MET A 1 -22.86 -17.04 -5.28
CA MET A 1 -22.92 -17.25 -6.75
C MET A 1 -21.90 -18.31 -7.08
N ASP A 2 -22.13 -19.14 -8.11
CA ASP A 2 -21.18 -20.20 -8.47
C ASP A 2 -20.29 -19.74 -9.63
N PHE A 3 -19.01 -20.12 -9.61
CA PHE A 3 -18.04 -19.82 -10.67
C PHE A 3 -17.06 -20.98 -10.86
N ASN A 4 -16.37 -21.00 -12.00
CA ASN A 4 -15.42 -22.06 -12.34
C ASN A 4 -14.00 -21.63 -12.03
N ILE A 5 -13.24 -22.48 -11.35
CA ILE A 5 -11.79 -22.35 -11.17
C ILE A 5 -11.06 -23.42 -11.98
N SER A 6 -9.93 -23.06 -12.60
CA SER A 6 -9.04 -23.99 -13.30
C SER A 6 -7.93 -24.51 -12.38
N CYS A 7 -7.75 -25.83 -12.32
CA CYS A 7 -6.64 -26.43 -11.61
C CYS A 7 -5.29 -26.09 -12.25
N PRO A 8 -4.29 -25.62 -11.48
CA PRO A 8 -2.97 -25.30 -12.04
C PRO A 8 -2.21 -26.56 -12.51
N GLU A 9 -2.46 -27.72 -11.88
CA GLU A 9 -1.74 -28.97 -12.15
C GLU A 9 -2.33 -29.75 -13.34
N CYS A 10 -3.64 -30.02 -13.31
CA CYS A 10 -4.29 -30.86 -14.32
C CYS A 10 -5.16 -30.09 -15.32
N HIS A 11 -5.35 -28.77 -15.12
CA HIS A 11 -6.22 -27.91 -15.92
C HIS A 11 -7.69 -28.35 -16.00
N GLY A 12 -8.12 -29.22 -15.07
CA GLY A 12 -9.52 -29.53 -14.84
C GLY A 12 -10.26 -28.33 -14.26
N PHE A 13 -11.54 -28.17 -14.63
CA PHE A 13 -12.38 -27.10 -14.11
C PHE A 13 -13.23 -27.62 -12.95
N LEU A 14 -13.27 -26.86 -11.87
CA LEU A 14 -14.12 -27.12 -10.70
C LEU A 14 -15.07 -25.93 -10.54
N THR A 15 -16.36 -26.21 -10.42
CA THR A 15 -17.35 -25.19 -10.03
C THR A 15 -17.35 -25.07 -8.52
N VAL A 16 -17.17 -23.86 -8.01
CA VAL A 16 -17.15 -23.52 -6.59
C VAL A 16 -18.14 -22.40 -6.29
N SER A 17 -18.68 -22.41 -5.08
CA SER A 17 -19.52 -21.34 -4.56
C SER A 17 -18.64 -20.23 -3.98
N ASP A 18 -19.12 -18.98 -4.07
CA ASP A 18 -18.51 -17.79 -3.49
C ASP A 18 -18.25 -17.87 -1.99
N GLU A 19 -18.97 -18.74 -1.28
CA GLU A 19 -18.74 -19.01 0.15
C GLU A 19 -17.39 -19.67 0.45
N PHE A 20 -16.71 -20.21 -0.56
CA PHE A 20 -15.38 -20.82 -0.43
C PHE A 20 -14.24 -19.87 -0.82
N VAL A 21 -14.50 -18.60 -1.14
CA VAL A 21 -13.44 -17.64 -1.48
C VAL A 21 -12.45 -17.50 -0.31
N GLY A 22 -11.16 -17.61 -0.62
CA GLY A 22 -10.07 -17.60 0.37
C GLY A 22 -9.79 -18.95 1.03
N GLU A 23 -10.69 -19.93 0.87
CA GLU A 23 -10.48 -21.31 1.34
C GLU A 23 -9.64 -22.12 0.35
N VAL A 24 -9.10 -23.25 0.83
CA VAL A 24 -8.39 -24.22 0.01
C VAL A 24 -9.30 -25.42 -0.26
N VAL A 25 -9.48 -25.74 -1.54
CA VAL A 25 -10.27 -26.89 -2.00
C VAL A 25 -9.37 -27.91 -2.70
N GLN A 26 -9.77 -29.18 -2.68
CA GLN A 26 -9.06 -30.25 -3.40
C GLN A 26 -9.61 -30.43 -4.81
N CYS A 27 -8.71 -30.53 -5.79
CA CYS A 27 -9.07 -30.83 -7.17
C CYS A 27 -9.59 -32.27 -7.29
N PRO A 28 -10.84 -32.52 -7.72
CA PRO A 28 -11.38 -33.87 -7.80
C PRO A 28 -10.73 -34.74 -8.89
N ALA A 29 -9.93 -34.15 -9.79
CA ALA A 29 -9.29 -34.84 -10.90
C ALA A 29 -7.83 -35.27 -10.60
N CYS A 30 -7.14 -34.60 -9.68
CA CYS A 30 -5.71 -34.85 -9.40
C CYS A 30 -5.32 -34.69 -7.92
N ASP A 31 -6.29 -34.43 -7.04
CA ASP A 31 -6.13 -34.22 -5.59
C ASP A 31 -5.22 -33.05 -5.18
N ALA A 32 -4.82 -32.19 -6.13
CA ALA A 32 -4.05 -30.99 -5.83
C ALA A 32 -4.86 -30.00 -4.97
N GLU A 33 -4.20 -29.39 -3.98
CA GLU A 33 -4.76 -28.31 -3.17
C GLU A 33 -4.75 -27.01 -3.96
N MET A 34 -5.89 -26.33 -3.99
CA MET A 34 -6.09 -25.11 -4.77
C MET A 34 -6.74 -24.03 -3.91
N PRO A 35 -6.11 -22.86 -3.76
CA PRO A 35 -6.81 -21.72 -3.17
C PRO A 35 -7.93 -21.27 -4.09
N VAL A 36 -9.11 -20.98 -3.54
CA VAL A 36 -10.24 -20.43 -4.28
C VAL A 36 -10.06 -18.90 -4.39
N PRO A 37 -9.75 -18.37 -5.59
CA PRO A 37 -9.63 -16.93 -5.78
C PRO A 37 -11.02 -16.27 -5.84
N PRO A 38 -11.11 -14.97 -5.56
CA PRO A 38 -12.35 -14.21 -5.75
C PRO A 38 -12.76 -14.21 -7.24
N PRO A 39 -14.07 -14.21 -7.56
CA PRO A 39 -14.59 -14.27 -8.93
C PRO A 39 -13.98 -13.20 -9.87
N ALA A 40 -13.78 -11.98 -9.36
CA ALA A 40 -13.19 -10.88 -10.11
C ALA A 40 -11.74 -11.19 -10.55
N LYS A 41 -10.94 -11.82 -9.70
CA LYS A 41 -9.58 -12.25 -10.07
C LYS A 41 -9.63 -13.32 -11.16
N LEU A 42 -10.56 -14.27 -11.07
CA LEU A 42 -10.75 -15.30 -12.10
C LEU A 42 -11.16 -14.75 -13.45
N ALA A 43 -12.10 -13.80 -13.47
CA ALA A 43 -12.52 -13.15 -14.71
C ALA A 43 -11.32 -12.57 -15.48
N LYS A 44 -10.34 -12.05 -14.74
CA LYS A 44 -9.11 -11.46 -15.28
C LYS A 44 -8.06 -12.50 -15.72
N VAL A 45 -7.91 -13.62 -15.00
CA VAL A 45 -6.85 -14.63 -15.32
C VAL A 45 -7.30 -15.75 -16.27
N GLU A 46 -8.61 -15.95 -16.43
CA GLU A 46 -9.17 -17.01 -17.26
C GLU A 46 -9.68 -16.50 -18.62
N PHE A 47 -9.18 -17.11 -19.69
CA PHE A 47 -9.59 -16.76 -21.05
C PHE A 47 -11.07 -17.08 -21.32
N ARG A 48 -11.60 -18.13 -20.69
CA ARG A 48 -12.95 -18.65 -20.96
C ARG A 48 -14.09 -17.83 -20.35
N THR A 49 -13.81 -17.02 -19.33
CA THR A 49 -14.83 -16.15 -18.75
C THR A 49 -15.34 -15.17 -19.81
N PRO A 50 -16.66 -15.00 -20.00
CA PRO A 50 -17.20 -13.98 -20.90
C PRO A 50 -16.76 -12.57 -20.48
N VAL A 51 -16.56 -11.70 -21.45
CA VAL A 51 -16.36 -10.27 -21.19
C VAL A 51 -17.73 -9.67 -20.88
N THR A 52 -17.84 -9.00 -19.74
CA THR A 52 -19.08 -8.35 -19.30
C THR A 52 -18.77 -6.89 -18.95
N PRO A 53 -19.50 -5.91 -19.53
CA PRO A 53 -19.40 -4.52 -19.10
C PRO A 53 -19.75 -4.38 -17.63
N ARG A 54 -19.02 -3.52 -16.91
CA ARG A 54 -19.29 -3.21 -15.51
C ARG A 54 -20.38 -2.11 -15.43
N GLU A 55 -21.39 -2.34 -14.59
CA GLU A 55 -22.46 -1.37 -14.34
C GLU A 55 -22.28 -0.72 -12.96
N PHE A 56 -21.78 0.51 -12.89
CA PHE A 56 -21.60 1.22 -11.61
C PHE A 56 -22.95 1.72 -11.07
N ALA A 57 -23.13 1.62 -9.75
CA ALA A 57 -24.27 2.21 -9.07
C ALA A 57 -24.19 3.75 -9.13
N VAL A 58 -25.36 4.40 -9.10
CA VAL A 58 -25.44 5.87 -9.19
C VAL A 58 -24.72 6.51 -8.01
N GLU A 59 -24.87 5.92 -6.82
CA GLU A 59 -24.27 6.36 -5.58
C GLU A 59 -22.73 6.30 -5.64
N GLU A 60 -22.17 5.22 -6.21
CA GLU A 60 -20.72 5.08 -6.43
C GLU A 60 -20.18 6.20 -7.33
N LEU A 61 -20.90 6.51 -8.42
CA LEU A 61 -20.51 7.56 -9.36
C LEU A 61 -20.66 8.96 -8.77
N GLU A 62 -21.68 9.20 -7.93
CA GLU A 62 -21.85 10.45 -7.21
C GLU A 62 -20.72 10.68 -6.20
N GLU A 63 -20.32 9.65 -5.46
CA GLU A 63 -19.20 9.70 -4.52
C GLU A 63 -17.87 9.99 -5.25
N LEU A 64 -17.64 9.29 -6.37
CA LEU A 64 -16.47 9.52 -7.22
C LEU A 64 -16.39 10.97 -7.69
N ASN A 65 -17.48 11.50 -8.25
CA ASN A 65 -17.53 12.87 -8.77
C ASN A 65 -17.24 13.92 -7.70
N GLN A 66 -17.60 13.65 -6.45
CA GLN A 66 -17.37 14.57 -5.33
C GLN A 66 -15.95 14.47 -4.76
N SER A 67 -15.39 13.26 -4.69
CA SER A 67 -14.17 12.99 -3.92
C SER A 67 -12.92 12.78 -4.77
N ALA A 68 -13.08 12.32 -6.01
CA ALA A 68 -12.01 11.88 -6.89
C ALA A 68 -12.42 11.88 -8.39
N PRO A 69 -12.90 13.02 -8.94
CA PRO A 69 -13.37 13.07 -10.34
C PRO A 69 -12.29 12.68 -11.36
N GLU A 70 -11.01 12.81 -11.01
CA GLU A 70 -9.88 12.37 -11.82
C GLU A 70 -9.88 10.87 -12.13
N LEU A 71 -10.54 10.04 -11.31
CA LEU A 71 -10.59 8.59 -11.49
C LEU A 71 -11.65 8.14 -12.50
N ALA A 72 -12.54 9.04 -12.95
CA ALA A 72 -13.62 8.70 -13.88
C ALA A 72 -13.11 8.18 -15.23
N GLU A 73 -11.89 8.55 -15.64
CA GLU A 73 -11.30 8.10 -16.91
C GLU A 73 -11.10 6.57 -16.98
N TYR A 74 -10.90 5.92 -15.84
CA TYR A 74 -10.69 4.46 -15.77
C TYR A 74 -11.99 3.68 -15.85
N LEU A 75 -13.13 4.32 -15.58
CA LEU A 75 -14.43 3.67 -15.54
C LEU A 75 -15.10 3.58 -16.90
N ASP A 76 -14.68 4.42 -17.86
CA ASP A 76 -15.22 4.41 -19.20
C ASP A 76 -14.86 3.10 -19.93
N GLY A 77 -15.89 2.35 -20.34
CA GLY A 77 -15.71 1.03 -20.94
C GLY A 77 -15.17 -0.03 -19.99
N ALA A 78 -15.27 0.16 -18.66
CA ALA A 78 -14.88 -0.84 -17.66
C ALA A 78 -15.59 -2.19 -17.91
N THR A 79 -14.82 -3.27 -17.77
CA THR A 79 -15.31 -4.65 -17.88
C THR A 79 -14.68 -5.49 -16.78
N ASN A 80 -15.22 -6.68 -16.57
CA ASN A 80 -14.61 -7.69 -15.70
C ASN A 80 -13.21 -8.18 -16.14
N LYS A 81 -12.67 -7.72 -17.28
CA LYS A 81 -11.36 -8.16 -17.83
C LYS A 81 -10.35 -7.06 -18.09
N ASN A 82 -10.77 -5.80 -18.24
CA ASN A 82 -9.85 -4.72 -18.64
C ASN A 82 -9.04 -4.12 -17.48
N CYS A 83 -9.10 -4.73 -16.29
CA CYS A 83 -8.24 -4.39 -15.15
C CYS A 83 -8.28 -2.90 -14.79
N TRP A 84 -9.47 -2.29 -14.88
CA TRP A 84 -9.67 -0.87 -14.58
C TRP A 84 -9.30 -0.52 -13.13
N GLU A 85 -9.54 -1.46 -12.21
CA GLU A 85 -9.27 -1.33 -10.77
C GLU A 85 -7.78 -1.10 -10.49
N PHE A 86 -6.92 -1.72 -11.30
CA PHE A 86 -5.47 -1.57 -11.18
C PHE A 86 -5.03 -0.17 -11.61
N GLY A 87 -5.66 0.41 -12.65
CA GLY A 87 -5.39 1.78 -13.08
C GLY A 87 -5.88 2.80 -12.04
N VAL A 88 -7.10 2.61 -11.52
CA VAL A 88 -7.64 3.40 -10.41
C VAL A 88 -6.70 3.36 -9.20
N MET A 89 -6.27 2.17 -8.80
CA MET A 89 -5.40 2.00 -7.63
C MET A 89 -4.00 2.55 -7.85
N ALA A 90 -3.43 2.38 -9.06
CA ALA A 90 -2.17 3.02 -9.43
C ALA A 90 -2.26 4.55 -9.27
N ARG A 91 -3.36 5.14 -9.76
CA ARG A 91 -3.60 6.58 -9.66
C ARG A 91 -3.72 7.04 -8.20
N ILE A 92 -4.50 6.33 -7.39
CA ILE A 92 -4.64 6.57 -5.95
C ILE A 92 -3.27 6.57 -5.25
N VAL A 93 -2.45 5.56 -5.51
CA VAL A 93 -1.11 5.44 -4.91
C VAL A 93 -0.22 6.59 -5.36
N HIS A 94 -0.19 6.91 -6.66
CA HIS A 94 0.64 8.00 -7.19
C HIS A 94 0.27 9.37 -6.62
N ASP A 95 -1.02 9.69 -6.57
CA ASP A 95 -1.49 10.98 -6.08
C ASP A 95 -1.18 11.17 -4.59
N ALA A 96 -1.35 10.11 -3.78
CA ALA A 96 -1.07 10.16 -2.35
C ALA A 96 0.44 10.20 -2.01
N VAL A 97 1.31 9.61 -2.84
CA VAL A 97 2.77 9.65 -2.65
C VAL A 97 3.38 10.98 -3.10
N GLY A 98 2.76 11.67 -4.06
CA GLY A 98 3.26 12.92 -4.64
C GLY A 98 3.74 13.97 -3.63
N PRO A 99 2.94 14.33 -2.60
CA PRO A 99 3.34 15.30 -1.58
C PRO A 99 4.53 14.83 -0.72
N LEU A 100 4.57 13.54 -0.35
CA LEU A 100 5.69 13.00 0.43
C LEU A 100 7.00 13.06 -0.38
N ARG A 101 6.94 12.74 -1.68
CA ARG A 101 8.09 12.84 -2.58
C ARG A 101 8.65 14.27 -2.66
N GLN A 102 7.77 15.27 -2.76
CA GLN A 102 8.20 16.67 -2.77
C GLN A 102 8.92 17.05 -1.47
N LEU A 103 8.43 16.56 -0.33
CA LEU A 103 9.02 16.83 0.98
C LEU A 103 10.38 16.15 1.15
N VAL A 104 10.52 14.89 0.73
CA VAL A 104 11.80 14.15 0.79
C VAL A 104 12.85 14.76 -0.16
N GLY A 105 12.43 15.30 -1.31
CA GLY A 105 13.33 16.03 -2.20
C GLY A 105 13.75 17.41 -1.70
N SER A 106 13.13 17.92 -0.63
CA SER A 106 13.48 19.21 -0.03
C SER A 106 14.55 19.05 1.04
N ALA A 107 15.53 19.95 1.08
CA ALA A 107 16.53 19.96 2.14
C ALA A 107 15.83 20.25 3.49
N PRO A 108 16.19 19.56 4.58
CA PRO A 108 15.66 19.89 5.89
C PRO A 108 16.00 21.34 6.23
N ALA A 109 15.04 22.05 6.84
CA ALA A 109 15.29 23.40 7.30
C ALA A 109 16.42 23.37 8.33
N THR A 110 17.55 24.00 8.02
CA THR A 110 18.63 24.19 8.98
C THR A 110 18.12 25.11 10.08
N ALA A 111 17.67 24.55 11.21
CA ALA A 111 17.30 25.34 12.37
C ALA A 111 18.56 26.02 12.95
N PRO A 112 18.75 27.34 12.79
CA PRO A 112 19.89 28.02 13.38
C PRO A 112 19.60 28.24 14.86
N GLY A 113 20.41 27.65 15.74
CA GLY A 113 20.51 28.11 17.14
C GLY A 113 19.28 27.85 18.03
N GLY A 114 18.51 26.79 17.79
CA GLY A 114 17.44 26.37 18.70
C GLY A 114 17.98 26.04 20.10
N THR A 115 17.29 26.51 21.14
CA THR A 115 17.62 26.19 22.54
C THR A 115 17.53 24.68 22.74
N MET A 116 18.59 24.06 23.30
CA MET A 116 18.66 22.61 23.49
C MET A 116 17.39 22.06 24.16
N PRO A 117 16.69 21.07 23.55
CA PRO A 117 15.63 20.37 24.25
C PRO A 117 16.24 19.66 25.46
N ARG A 118 15.72 19.92 26.67
CA ARG A 118 16.10 19.18 27.88
C ARG A 118 15.83 17.67 27.78
N ASP A 119 15.13 17.24 26.75
CA ASP A 119 14.63 15.88 26.57
C ASP A 119 14.75 15.38 25.10
N ALA A 120 15.89 15.67 24.44
CA ALA A 120 16.11 15.26 23.05
C ALA A 120 16.02 13.74 22.84
N ALA A 121 16.37 12.94 23.85
CA ALA A 121 16.25 11.48 23.79
C ALA A 121 14.79 11.03 23.69
N SER A 122 13.87 11.60 24.48
CA SER A 122 12.45 11.25 24.39
C SER A 122 11.83 11.67 23.06
N VAL A 123 12.30 12.78 22.48
CA VAL A 123 11.87 13.23 21.15
C VAL A 123 12.22 12.18 20.10
N VAL A 124 13.46 11.71 20.05
CA VAL A 124 13.89 10.68 19.08
C VAL A 124 13.12 9.37 19.27
N VAL A 125 12.94 8.92 20.52
CA VAL A 125 12.16 7.72 20.83
C VAL A 125 10.71 7.86 20.37
N ARG A 126 10.06 8.99 20.66
CA ARG A 126 8.68 9.28 20.24
C ARG A 126 8.55 9.30 18.72
N MET A 127 9.46 9.97 18.01
CA MET A 127 9.44 10.01 16.55
C MET A 127 9.57 8.62 15.93
N CYS A 128 10.44 7.77 16.48
CA CYS A 128 10.57 6.39 16.04
C CYS A 128 9.28 5.59 16.30
N GLN A 129 8.72 5.65 17.51
CA GLN A 129 7.47 4.94 17.85
C GLN A 129 6.31 5.37 16.97
N GLU A 130 6.17 6.67 16.72
CA GLU A 130 5.13 7.22 15.86
C GLU A 130 5.29 6.72 14.43
N PHE A 131 6.50 6.73 13.87
CA PHE A 131 6.74 6.20 12.52
C PHE A 131 6.42 4.71 12.43
N LEU A 132 6.87 3.90 13.39
CA LEU A 132 6.60 2.46 13.40
C LEU A 132 5.11 2.15 13.53
N ALA A 133 4.35 2.99 14.25
CA ALA A 133 2.89 2.88 14.29
C ALA A 133 2.26 3.15 12.92
N ILE A 134 2.64 4.26 12.26
CA ILE A 134 2.19 4.56 10.89
C ILE A 134 2.59 3.42 9.94
N GLN A 135 3.81 2.88 10.06
CA GLN A 135 4.31 1.76 9.26
C GLN A 135 3.45 0.51 9.41
N SER A 136 3.13 0.14 10.65
CA SER A 136 2.31 -1.03 10.93
C SER A 136 0.91 -0.87 10.36
N GLU A 137 0.28 0.29 10.55
CA GLU A 137 -1.06 0.57 10.04
C GLU A 137 -1.09 0.61 8.50
N MET A 138 -0.05 1.16 7.87
CA MET A 138 0.10 1.18 6.42
C MET A 138 0.35 -0.22 5.87
N GLY A 139 1.25 -0.98 6.50
CA GLY A 139 1.56 -2.36 6.12
C GLY A 139 0.32 -3.26 6.18
N GLN A 140 -0.50 -3.13 7.22
CA GLN A 140 -1.77 -3.86 7.33
C GLN A 140 -2.75 -3.46 6.22
N LEU A 141 -2.88 -2.16 5.94
CA LEU A 141 -3.76 -1.68 4.88
C LEU A 141 -3.33 -2.20 3.50
N LEU A 142 -2.02 -2.23 3.21
CA LEU A 142 -1.49 -2.75 1.95
C LEU A 142 -1.53 -4.28 1.87
N ALA A 143 -1.38 -4.99 2.97
CA ALA A 143 -1.39 -6.46 2.98
C ALA A 143 -2.80 -7.04 2.84
N ALA A 144 -3.81 -6.41 3.46
CA ALA A 144 -5.18 -6.91 3.45
C ALA A 144 -6.10 -6.03 2.58
N GLY A 145 -6.14 -4.72 2.86
CA GLY A 145 -7.09 -3.82 2.21
C GLY A 145 -6.85 -3.59 0.72
N LEU A 146 -5.59 -3.63 0.26
CA LEU A 146 -5.29 -3.45 -1.16
C LEU A 146 -5.78 -4.64 -2.01
N PRO A 147 -5.47 -5.92 -1.68
CA PRO A 147 -6.09 -7.06 -2.35
C PRO A 147 -7.62 -7.02 -2.32
N ASP A 148 -8.22 -6.70 -1.17
CA ASP A 148 -9.68 -6.62 -1.03
C ASP A 148 -10.27 -5.61 -2.00
N ALA A 149 -9.70 -4.39 -2.07
CA ALA A 149 -10.16 -3.34 -2.98
C ALA A 149 -9.92 -3.68 -4.46
N LEU A 150 -8.80 -4.33 -4.82
CA LEU A 150 -8.49 -4.68 -6.21
C LEU A 150 -9.39 -5.79 -6.78
N TYR A 151 -9.93 -6.64 -5.91
CA TYR A 151 -10.68 -7.83 -6.30
C TYR A 151 -12.13 -7.83 -5.82
N SER A 152 -12.61 -6.76 -5.19
CA SER A 152 -14.04 -6.57 -4.88
C SER A 152 -14.90 -6.32 -6.11
N ASP A 153 -14.31 -5.78 -7.20
CA ASP A 153 -15.04 -5.22 -8.35
C ASP A 153 -16.06 -4.14 -7.91
N ASP A 154 -15.80 -3.45 -6.79
CA ASP A 154 -16.67 -2.47 -6.14
C ASP A 154 -15.93 -1.12 -6.03
N LEU A 155 -16.53 -0.06 -6.60
CA LEU A 155 -15.89 1.25 -6.62
C LEU A 155 -15.87 1.89 -5.22
N SER A 156 -16.90 1.67 -4.41
CA SER A 156 -16.94 2.16 -3.03
C SER A 156 -15.82 1.54 -2.18
N GLU A 157 -15.48 0.27 -2.37
CA GLU A 157 -14.32 -0.35 -1.68
C GLU A 157 -12.99 0.32 -2.07
N MET A 158 -12.82 0.72 -3.33
CA MET A 158 -11.62 1.45 -3.78
C MET A 158 -11.57 2.89 -3.24
N LEU A 159 -12.73 3.57 -3.18
CA LEU A 159 -12.82 4.91 -2.61
C LEU A 159 -12.58 4.89 -1.09
N ASP A 160 -13.06 3.86 -0.40
CA ASP A 160 -12.77 3.66 1.02
C ASP A 160 -11.28 3.35 1.25
N PHE A 161 -10.67 2.52 0.40
CA PHE A 161 -9.22 2.31 0.42
C PHE A 161 -8.47 3.63 0.21
N ARG A 162 -8.84 4.43 -0.81
CA ARG A 162 -8.24 5.74 -1.09
C ARG A 162 -8.26 6.63 0.15
N ARG A 163 -9.41 6.73 0.81
CA ARG A 163 -9.58 7.51 2.04
C ARG A 163 -8.65 7.02 3.14
N ARG A 164 -8.68 5.71 3.46
CA ARG A 164 -7.83 5.11 4.50
C ARG A 164 -6.34 5.26 4.20
N PHE A 165 -5.95 5.08 2.94
CA PHE A 165 -4.57 5.21 2.48
C PHE A 165 -4.10 6.66 2.59
N GLY A 166 -4.91 7.61 2.11
CA GLY A 166 -4.67 9.05 2.21
C GLY A 166 -4.46 9.51 3.66
N GLU A 167 -5.34 9.10 4.59
CA GLU A 167 -5.21 9.42 6.02
C GLU A 167 -3.84 9.00 6.61
N ARG A 168 -3.31 7.85 6.20
CA ARG A 168 -2.01 7.34 6.66
C ARG A 168 -0.85 8.05 5.98
N MET A 169 -0.99 8.39 4.70
CA MET A 169 -0.01 9.20 3.98
C MET A 169 0.09 10.61 4.56
N ASP A 170 -1.03 11.25 4.87
CA ASP A 170 -1.07 12.57 5.52
C ASP A 170 -0.35 12.56 6.87
N ARG A 171 -0.54 11.50 7.67
CA ARG A 171 0.22 11.30 8.92
C ARG A 171 1.71 11.14 8.66
N ALA A 172 2.12 10.38 7.65
CA ALA A 172 3.52 10.21 7.29
C ALA A 172 4.16 11.54 6.83
N ILE A 173 3.43 12.35 6.07
CA ILE A 173 3.84 13.69 5.61
C ILE A 173 3.98 14.64 6.81
N GLN A 174 3.01 14.64 7.71
CA GLN A 174 3.04 15.45 8.93
C GLN A 174 4.21 15.05 9.83
N TRP A 175 4.45 13.75 9.99
CA TRP A 175 5.59 13.22 10.74
C TRP A 175 6.92 13.69 10.14
N THR A 176 7.08 13.54 8.81
CA THR A 176 8.30 13.95 8.09
C THR A 176 8.54 15.45 8.22
N THR A 177 7.49 16.26 8.12
CA THR A 177 7.55 17.71 8.30
C THR A 177 7.99 18.08 9.72
N THR A 178 7.46 17.37 10.72
CA THR A 178 7.82 17.55 12.13
C THR A 178 9.27 17.18 12.39
N LEU A 179 9.74 16.05 11.83
CA LEU A 179 11.13 15.62 11.92
C LEU A 179 12.08 16.66 11.32
N HIS A 180 11.77 17.20 10.14
CA HIS A 180 12.59 18.23 9.48
C HIS A 180 12.65 19.54 10.27
N ALA A 181 11.61 19.87 11.04
CA ALA A 181 11.56 21.07 11.86
C ALA A 181 12.18 20.91 13.26
N GLN A 182 12.49 19.69 13.68
CA GLN A 182 12.90 19.39 15.05
C GLN A 182 14.37 19.77 15.30
N PRO A 183 14.67 20.69 16.25
CA PRO A 183 16.06 20.93 16.65
C PRO A 183 16.59 19.72 17.44
N LEU A 184 17.69 19.13 16.98
CA LEU A 184 18.39 18.05 17.64
C LEU A 184 19.82 18.46 18.06
N PRO A 185 20.38 17.88 19.13
CA PRO A 185 21.76 18.13 19.53
C PRO A 185 22.75 17.78 18.42
N LEU A 186 23.83 18.57 18.30
CA LEU A 186 24.90 18.31 17.33
C LEU A 186 25.89 17.22 17.79
N GLN A 187 25.80 16.80 19.06
CA GLN A 187 26.65 15.75 19.62
C GLN A 187 26.11 14.36 19.29
N ALA A 188 27.00 13.40 19.06
CA ALA A 188 26.61 12.01 18.86
C ALA A 188 25.79 11.46 20.05
N PRO A 189 24.83 10.54 19.83
CA PRO A 189 24.46 9.92 18.54
C PRO A 189 23.33 10.65 17.78
N TYR A 190 22.92 11.85 18.20
CA TYR A 190 21.71 12.52 17.69
C TYR A 190 21.73 12.85 16.19
N PRO A 191 22.82 13.39 15.61
CA PRO A 191 22.87 13.66 14.17
C PRO A 191 22.71 12.40 13.32
N GLU A 192 23.36 11.31 13.72
CA GLU A 192 23.31 10.02 13.02
C GLU A 192 21.89 9.44 13.06
N LEU A 193 21.25 9.45 14.24
CA LEU A 193 19.86 9.03 14.41
C LEU A 193 18.90 9.88 13.56
N ALA A 194 19.14 11.19 13.47
CA ALA A 194 18.33 12.09 12.64
C ALA A 194 18.45 11.76 11.15
N THR A 195 19.67 11.54 10.66
CA THR A 195 19.92 11.14 9.28
C THR A 195 19.20 9.84 8.95
N LEU A 196 19.32 8.82 9.80
CA LEU A 196 18.63 7.54 9.57
C LEU A 196 17.11 7.70 9.54
N LEU A 197 16.51 8.48 10.45
CA LEU A 197 15.06 8.74 10.44
C LEU A 197 14.61 9.49 9.17
N GLN A 198 15.44 10.38 8.64
CA GLN A 198 15.13 11.14 7.42
C GLN A 198 15.16 10.25 6.16
N GLU A 199 15.89 9.14 6.17
CA GLU A 199 15.91 8.18 5.06
C GLU A 199 14.63 7.34 4.97
N TRP A 200 13.88 7.20 6.07
CA TRP A 200 12.73 6.28 6.11
C TRP A 200 11.57 6.71 5.21
N PRO A 201 11.15 7.99 5.17
CA PRO A 201 10.20 8.47 4.18
C PRO A 201 10.66 8.27 2.73
N GLN A 202 11.96 8.39 2.47
CA GLN A 202 12.50 8.14 1.13
C GLN A 202 12.34 6.68 0.71
N HIS A 203 12.61 5.75 1.63
CA HIS A 203 12.37 4.32 1.40
C HIS A 203 10.89 4.05 1.09
N TRP A 204 9.96 4.66 1.84
CA TRP A 204 8.53 4.54 1.58
C TRP A 204 8.13 5.06 0.21
N CYS A 205 8.60 6.26 -0.18
CA CYS A 205 8.35 6.81 -1.50
C CYS A 205 8.76 5.81 -2.60
N GLY A 206 9.98 5.28 -2.53
CA GLY A 206 10.45 4.32 -3.53
C GLY A 206 9.60 3.04 -3.58
N ALA A 207 9.26 2.48 -2.42
CA ALA A 207 8.44 1.26 -2.34
C ALA A 207 7.01 1.48 -2.90
N LEU A 208 6.38 2.60 -2.56
CA LEU A 208 5.02 2.92 -3.00
C LEU A 208 4.97 3.36 -4.47
N GLU A 209 5.98 4.09 -4.96
CA GLU A 209 6.11 4.40 -6.39
C GLU A 209 6.29 3.13 -7.22
N HIS A 210 7.08 2.17 -6.73
CA HIS A 210 7.22 0.87 -7.37
C HIS A 210 5.89 0.12 -7.44
N LEU A 211 5.12 0.10 -6.35
CA LEU A 211 3.78 -0.48 -6.35
C LEU A 211 2.87 0.19 -7.39
N GLY A 212 2.79 1.53 -7.38
CA GLY A 212 1.98 2.28 -8.34
C GLY A 212 2.33 1.93 -9.78
N ALA A 213 3.63 1.84 -10.09
CA ALA A 213 4.11 1.43 -11.41
C ALA A 213 3.72 -0.01 -11.78
N GLN A 214 3.79 -0.95 -10.84
CA GLN A 214 3.34 -2.35 -11.08
C GLN A 214 1.84 -2.42 -11.36
N LEU A 215 1.03 -1.69 -10.60
CA LEU A 215 -0.42 -1.61 -10.80
C LEU A 215 -0.75 -0.98 -12.16
N GLN A 216 -0.06 0.10 -12.54
CA GLN A 216 -0.23 0.73 -13.84
C GLN A 216 0.13 -0.24 -14.99
N ALA A 217 1.23 -0.98 -14.88
CA ALA A 217 1.63 -1.96 -15.87
C ALA A 217 0.61 -3.10 -16.03
N LEU A 218 -0.03 -3.53 -14.93
CA LEU A 218 -1.12 -4.51 -14.99
C LEU A 218 -2.35 -3.99 -15.72
N HIS A 219 -2.71 -2.73 -15.48
CA HIS A 219 -3.78 -2.07 -16.20
C HIS A 219 -3.49 -1.99 -17.71
N GLU A 220 -2.32 -1.45 -18.07
CA GLU A 220 -1.90 -1.26 -19.48
C GLU A 220 -1.74 -2.59 -20.24
N SER A 221 -1.33 -3.65 -19.55
CA SER A 221 -1.20 -4.99 -20.14
C SER A 221 -2.53 -5.75 -20.24
N GLY A 222 -3.63 -5.20 -19.72
CA GLY A 222 -4.91 -5.91 -19.64
C GLY A 222 -4.85 -7.17 -18.77
N GLY A 223 -4.00 -7.17 -17.74
CA GLY A 223 -3.91 -8.25 -16.76
C GLY A 223 -3.09 -9.47 -17.17
N MET A 224 -2.29 -9.40 -18.23
CA MET A 224 -1.44 -10.53 -18.70
C MET A 224 -0.52 -11.09 -17.59
N GLU A 225 -0.10 -10.25 -16.64
CA GLU A 225 0.84 -10.62 -15.58
C GLU A 225 0.16 -10.97 -14.24
N LEU A 226 -1.17 -10.93 -14.14
CA LEU A 226 -1.91 -11.10 -12.88
C LEU A 226 -1.69 -12.43 -12.16
N ARG A 227 -1.30 -13.48 -12.89
CA ARG A 227 -1.00 -14.80 -12.31
C ARG A 227 0.18 -14.77 -11.34
N HIS A 228 1.08 -13.80 -11.50
CA HIS A 228 2.28 -13.64 -10.68
C HIS A 228 2.26 -12.34 -9.87
N PHE A 229 1.12 -11.64 -9.85
CA PHE A 229 1.00 -10.43 -9.07
C PHE A 229 0.72 -10.78 -7.61
N ASP A 230 1.73 -10.55 -6.79
CA ASP A 230 1.69 -10.53 -5.33
C ASP A 230 2.36 -9.22 -4.90
N PRO A 231 1.62 -8.22 -4.40
CA PRO A 231 2.19 -6.94 -3.99
C PRO A 231 3.05 -7.12 -2.74
N GLN A 232 4.28 -7.59 -2.92
CA GLN A 232 5.26 -7.70 -1.84
C GLN A 232 5.88 -6.34 -1.56
N ILE A 233 5.27 -5.61 -0.63
CA ILE A 233 5.70 -4.25 -0.27
C ILE A 233 6.37 -4.29 1.10
N ALA A 234 7.68 -4.05 1.13
CA ALA A 234 8.43 -3.90 2.37
C ALA A 234 8.57 -2.42 2.74
N LEU A 235 7.72 -1.94 3.65
CA LEU A 235 7.83 -0.58 4.20
C LEU A 235 8.84 -0.46 5.34
N THR A 236 9.43 -1.58 5.79
CA THR A 236 10.46 -1.57 6.84
C THR A 236 11.73 -0.91 6.31
N PRO A 237 12.22 0.16 6.94
CA PRO A 237 13.42 0.83 6.49
C PRO A 237 14.66 -0.07 6.60
N VAL A 238 15.51 -0.03 5.58
CA VAL A 238 16.77 -0.81 5.55
C VAL A 238 17.72 -0.44 6.70
N SER A 239 17.63 0.79 7.21
CA SER A 239 18.47 1.30 8.30
C SER A 239 17.90 1.03 9.71
N LEU A 240 16.76 0.33 9.83
CA LEU A 240 16.11 0.09 11.13
C LEU A 240 17.04 -0.56 12.16
N HIS A 241 17.79 -1.59 11.76
CA HIS A 241 18.73 -2.26 12.68
C HIS A 241 19.82 -1.30 13.18
N GLN A 242 20.42 -0.52 12.28
CA GLN A 242 21.43 0.46 12.65
C GLN A 242 20.85 1.54 13.58
N PHE A 243 19.63 1.98 13.30
CA PHE A 243 18.91 2.92 14.15
C PHE A 243 18.72 2.37 15.57
N LEU A 244 18.25 1.13 15.72
CA LEU A 244 18.04 0.50 17.04
C LEU A 244 19.34 0.40 17.85
N LEU A 245 20.48 0.11 17.20
CA LEU A 245 21.79 0.08 17.86
C LEU A 245 22.23 1.46 18.37
N LEU A 246 22.00 2.52 17.59
CA LEU A 246 22.32 3.89 17.98
C LEU A 246 21.36 4.41 19.06
N GLN A 247 20.08 4.04 18.97
CA GLN A 247 19.06 4.43 19.94
C GLN A 247 19.36 3.87 21.34
N ALA A 248 19.91 2.65 21.42
CA ALA A 248 20.32 2.05 22.68
C ALA A 248 21.43 2.83 23.43
N GLN A 249 22.11 3.75 22.75
CA GLN A 249 23.16 4.62 23.33
C GLN A 249 22.59 5.90 23.96
N LEU A 250 21.28 6.17 23.83
CA LEU A 250 20.65 7.37 24.39
C LEU A 250 20.60 7.32 25.93
N PRO A 251 20.74 8.48 26.63
CA PRO A 251 20.64 8.54 28.08
C PRO A 251 19.26 8.07 28.58
N GLY A 252 19.23 7.11 29.51
CA GLY A 252 17.98 6.55 30.06
C GLY A 252 17.40 5.36 29.29
N GLY A 253 18.17 4.78 28.37
CA GLY A 253 17.79 3.68 27.48
C GLY A 253 16.98 2.55 28.14
N LYS A 254 15.67 2.59 27.97
CA LYS A 254 14.88 1.37 27.84
C LYS A 254 14.85 1.03 26.36
N SER A 255 15.43 -0.12 26.03
CA SER A 255 15.29 -0.77 24.72
C SER A 255 13.81 -0.79 24.31
N LEU A 256 13.51 -0.46 23.05
CA LEU A 256 12.18 -0.66 22.46
C LEU A 256 11.89 -2.14 22.15
N LEU A 257 12.91 -3.01 22.31
CA LEU A 257 12.79 -4.47 22.36
C LEU A 257 12.65 -4.95 23.80
#